data_AF-A0A934FH59-F1
#
_entry.id   AF-A0A934FH59-F1
#
_cell.length_a   1.000
_cell.length_b   1.000
_cell.length_c   1.000
_cell.angle_alpha   90.00
_cell.angle_beta   90.00
_cell.angle_gamma   90.00
#
_symmetry.space_group_name_H-M   'P 1'
#
loop_
_entity.id
_entity.type
_entity.pdbx_description
1 polymer ?
#
loop_
_entity_poly.entity_id
_entity_poly.type
_entity_poly.pdbx_seq_one_letter_code
_entity_poly.pdbx_strand_id
1 'polypeptide(L)'
;MKELLNRFALDSVKISSQTLSIAAFLWCITVGCAIWSINVQPFNKKERTFWTAMVVFFPLAGLLFYLPFAWRNAATGSLSFWRKPRRGQQ
;
A
#
# COMPACT_ATOMS: atom_id res chain seq x y z
N MET A 1 15.62 19.57 6.98
CA MET A 1 15.02 18.92 5.78
C MET A 1 15.49 17.49 5.56
N LYS A 2 16.80 17.19 5.61
CA LYS A 2 17.31 15.80 5.52
C LYS A 2 16.72 14.87 6.59
N GLU A 3 16.47 15.37 7.79
CA GLU A 3 15.89 14.62 8.91
C GLU A 3 14.39 14.31 8.73
N LEU A 4 13.63 15.24 8.12
CA LEU A 4 12.24 14.98 7.70
C LEU A 4 12.19 13.95 6.56
N LEU A 5 13.13 14.03 5.62
CA LEU A 5 13.28 13.03 4.55
C LEU A 5 13.71 11.66 5.10
N ASN A 6 14.53 11.62 6.16
CA ASN A 6 14.94 10.38 6.82
C ASN A 6 13.78 9.72 7.61
N ARG A 7 12.80 10.51 8.05
CA ARG A 7 11.57 10.00 8.67
C ARG A 7 10.62 9.34 7.66
N PHE A 8 10.72 9.72 6.39
CA PHE A 8 10.07 9.08 5.26
C PHE A 8 10.97 8.11 4.51
N ALA A 9 12.21 7.89 4.98
CA ALA A 9 13.07 6.83 4.47
C ALA A 9 12.47 5.49 4.93
N LEU A 10 11.60 4.96 4.06
CA LEU A 10 10.93 3.66 4.20
C LEU A 10 11.91 2.48 4.25
N ASP A 11 13.23 2.73 4.12
CA ASP A 11 14.29 1.71 4.20
C ASP A 11 14.32 0.98 5.55
N SER A 12 13.84 1.59 6.64
CA SER A 12 13.87 0.95 7.98
C SER A 12 12.51 0.46 8.48
N VAL A 13 11.44 0.56 7.69
CA VAL A 13 10.14 0.01 8.11
C VAL A 13 10.21 -1.50 7.93
N LYS A 14 10.65 -2.20 8.99
CA LYS A 14 10.41 -3.63 9.13
C LYS A 14 8.90 -3.82 9.10
N ILE A 15 8.39 -4.22 7.94
CA ILE A 15 7.01 -4.66 7.78
C ILE A 15 6.86 -5.93 8.62
N SER A 16 6.48 -5.74 9.88
CA SER A 16 6.15 -6.81 10.80
C SER A 16 4.76 -7.32 10.48
N SER A 17 4.53 -8.61 10.73
CA SER A 17 3.20 -9.23 10.62
C SER A 17 2.14 -8.46 11.45
N GLN A 18 2.56 -7.89 12.59
CA GLN A 18 1.69 -7.05 13.42
C GLN A 18 1.25 -5.76 12.71
N THR A 19 2.19 -5.07 12.03
CA THR A 19 1.90 -3.84 11.28
C THR A 19 0.97 -4.12 10.10
N LEU A 20 1.20 -5.23 9.39
CA LEU A 20 0.34 -5.66 8.29
C LEU A 20 -1.09 -5.98 8.78
N SER A 21 -1.21 -6.66 9.93
CA SER A 21 -2.50 -6.99 10.54
C SER A 21 -3.29 -5.74 10.96
N ILE A 22 -2.63 -4.77 11.60
CA ILE A 22 -3.26 -3.49 11.98
C ILE A 22 -3.70 -2.72 10.73
N ALA A 23 -2.85 -2.65 9.70
CA ALA A 23 -3.19 -1.99 8.45
C ALA A 23 -4.41 -2.64 7.77
N ALA A 24 -4.47 -3.98 7.72
CA ALA A 24 -5.60 -4.72 7.19
C ALA A 24 -6.89 -4.50 8.00
N PHE A 25 -6.78 -4.43 9.34
CA PHE A 25 -7.93 -4.15 10.20
C PHE A 25 -8.49 -2.74 9.98
N LEU A 26 -7.62 -1.73 9.95
CA LEU A 26 -8.00 -0.34 9.64
C LEU A 26 -8.62 -0.23 8.25
N TRP A 27 -8.08 -0.98 7.29
CA TRP A 27 -8.63 -1.07 5.94
C TRP A 27 -10.07 -1.59 5.96
N CYS A 28 -10.33 -2.72 6.63
CA CYS A 28 -11.66 -3.31 6.76
C CYS A 28 -12.66 -2.36 7.44
N ILE A 29 -12.25 -1.68 8.52
CA ILE A 29 -13.10 -0.66 9.17
C ILE A 29 -13.45 0.46 8.20
N THR A 30 -12.44 1.00 7.50
CA THR A 30 -12.64 2.12 6.56
C THR A 30 -13.62 1.75 5.45
N VAL A 31 -13.46 0.56 4.86
CA VAL A 31 -14.37 0.04 3.83
C VAL A 31 -15.77 -0.17 4.40
N GLY A 32 -15.89 -0.74 5.60
CA GLY A 32 -17.17 -0.92 6.28
C GLY A 32 -17.89 0.41 6.52
N CYS A 33 -17.19 1.42 7.02
CA CYS A 33 -17.72 2.75 7.22
C CYS A 33 -18.17 3.42 5.92
N ALA A 34 -17.39 3.26 4.84
CA ALA A 34 -17.73 3.82 3.54
C ALA A 34 -18.98 3.15 2.94
N ILE A 35 -19.09 1.82 3.02
CA ILE A 35 -20.30 1.08 2.59
C ILE A 35 -21.51 1.48 3.43
N TRP A 36 -21.35 1.60 4.74
CA TRP A 36 -22.41 2.07 5.63
C TRP A 36 -22.89 3.47 5.25
N SER A 37 -21.95 4.40 5.02
CA SER A 37 -22.24 5.76 4.58
C SER A 37 -23.05 5.78 3.28
N ILE A 38 -22.64 4.99 2.28
CA ILE A 38 -23.36 4.83 1.00
C ILE A 38 -24.79 4.28 1.21
N ASN A 39 -24.97 3.38 2.19
CA ASN A 39 -26.28 2.80 2.49
C ASN A 39 -27.25 3.75 3.21
N VAL A 40 -26.75 4.78 3.87
CA VAL A 40 -27.57 5.82 4.51
C VAL A 40 -28.02 6.88 3.51
N GLN A 41 -27.28 7.07 2.41
CA GLN A 41 -27.65 8.05 1.39
C GLN A 41 -28.91 7.63 0.59
N PRO A 42 -29.75 8.59 0.19
CA PRO A 42 -30.97 8.37 -0.59
C PRO A 42 -30.65 8.14 -2.08
N PHE A 43 -29.74 7.20 -2.36
CA PHE A 43 -29.34 6.82 -3.71
C PHE A 43 -30.30 5.81 -4.35
N ASN A 44 -30.43 5.89 -5.67
CA ASN A 44 -31.04 4.82 -6.45
C ASN A 44 -30.19 3.54 -6.39
N LYS A 45 -30.82 2.38 -6.61
CA LYS A 45 -30.12 1.08 -6.57
C LYS A 45 -28.88 1.05 -7.47
N LYS A 46 -28.96 1.62 -8.68
CA LYS A 46 -27.84 1.67 -9.65
C LYS A 46 -26.67 2.52 -9.12
N GLU A 47 -26.96 3.67 -8.54
CA GLU A 47 -25.96 4.59 -7.98
C GLU A 47 -25.27 3.96 -6.76
N ARG A 48 -26.05 3.32 -5.89
CA ARG A 48 -25.53 2.61 -4.71
C ARG A 48 -24.57 1.49 -5.10
N THR A 49 -24.91 0.70 -6.12
CA THR A 49 -24.02 -0.37 -6.62
C THR A 49 -22.74 0.21 -7.23
N PHE A 50 -22.86 1.28 -8.02
CA PHE A 50 -21.70 1.96 -8.61
C PHE A 50 -20.73 2.48 -7.54
N TRP A 51 -21.24 3.19 -6.53
CA TRP A 51 -20.41 3.74 -5.47
C TRP A 51 -19.78 2.67 -4.59
N THR A 52 -20.54 1.62 -4.26
CA THR A 52 -19.99 0.47 -3.52
C THR A 52 -18.87 -0.21 -4.31
N ALA A 53 -19.07 -0.43 -5.61
CA ALA A 53 -18.04 -1.00 -6.47
C ALA A 53 -16.80 -0.10 -6.54
N MET A 54 -16.96 1.21 -6.73
CA MET A 54 -15.86 2.17 -6.71
C MET A 54 -15.03 2.10 -5.42
N VAL A 55 -15.68 2.13 -4.25
CA VAL A 55 -15.00 2.10 -2.95
C VAL A 55 -14.23 0.80 -2.73
N VAL A 56 -14.72 -0.33 -3.25
CA VAL A 56 -14.04 -1.63 -3.10
C VAL A 56 -12.94 -1.84 -4.14
N PHE A 57 -13.17 -1.49 -5.41
CA PHE A 57 -12.26 -1.81 -6.50
C PHE A 57 -11.16 -0.77 -6.70
N PHE A 58 -11.42 0.52 -6.45
CA PHE A 58 -10.43 1.58 -6.65
C PHE A 58 -9.14 1.34 -5.84
N PRO A 59 -9.20 0.95 -4.56
CA PRO A 59 -8.01 0.68 -3.78
C PRO A 59 -7.28 -0.60 -4.22
N LEU A 60 -8.02 -1.62 -4.63
CA LEU A 60 -7.45 -2.85 -5.19
C LEU A 60 -6.71 -2.56 -6.49
N ALA A 61 -7.27 -1.71 -7.35
CA ALA A 61 -6.61 -1.25 -8.56
C ALA A 61 -5.31 -0.49 -8.21
N GLY A 62 -5.35 0.41 -7.22
CA GLY A 62 -4.15 1.09 -6.72
C GLY A 62 -3.05 0.12 -6.25
N LEU A 63 -3.43 -0.93 -5.51
CA LEU A 63 -2.49 -1.98 -5.08
C LEU A 63 -1.90 -2.74 -6.26
N LEU A 64 -2.74 -3.13 -7.24
CA LEU A 64 -2.31 -3.83 -8.45
C LEU A 64 -1.38 -2.98 -9.32
N PHE A 65 -1.64 -1.67 -9.44
CA PHE A 65 -0.73 -0.75 -10.14
C PHE A 65 0.58 -0.52 -9.39
N TYR A 66 0.58 -0.64 -8.05
CA TYR A 66 1.78 -0.50 -7.23
C TYR A 66 2.69 -1.74 -7.26
N LEU A 67 2.12 -2.93 -7.47
CA LEU A 67 2.81 -4.22 -7.46
C LEU A 67 4.05 -4.30 -8.39
N PRO A 68 4.01 -3.86 -9.65
CA PRO A 68 5.18 -3.86 -10.54
C PRO A 68 6.35 -3.01 -10.02
N PHE A 69 6.05 -1.89 -9.36
CA PHE A 69 7.08 -1.01 -8.78
C PHE A 69 7.68 -1.61 -7.53
N ALA A 70 6.85 -2.18 -6.65
CA ALA A 70 7.31 -2.91 -5.48
C ALA A 70 8.19 -4.11 -5.87
N TRP A 71 7.78 -4.86 -6.89
CA TRP A 71 8.54 -5.99 -7.42
C TRP A 71 9.88 -5.56 -8.03
N ARG A 72 9.89 -4.48 -8.83
CA ARG A 72 11.12 -3.93 -9.40
C ARG A 72 12.11 -3.52 -8.31
N ASN A 73 11.63 -2.88 -7.24
CA ASN A 73 12.47 -2.46 -6.12
C ASN A 73 13.01 -3.66 -5.32
N ALA A 74 12.18 -4.69 -5.08
CA ALA A 74 12.59 -5.93 -4.42
C ALA A 74 13.61 -6.73 -5.26
N ALA A 75 13.41 -6.81 -6.57
CA ALA A 75 14.32 -7.48 -7.50
C ALA A 75 15.67 -6.74 -7.62
N THR A 76 15.68 -5.40 -7.60
CA THR A 76 16.94 -4.64 -7.53
C THR A 76 17.65 -4.79 -6.20
N GLY A 77 16.92 -5.01 -5.10
CA GLY A 77 17.48 -5.36 -3.79
C GLY A 77 18.21 -6.71 -3.80
N SER A 78 17.65 -7.74 -4.46
CA SER A 78 18.32 -9.04 -4.58
C SER A 78 19.51 -9.02 -5.54
N LEU A 79 19.53 -8.15 -6.54
CA LEU A 79 20.70 -7.92 -7.41
C LEU A 79 21.85 -7.20 -6.68
N SER A 80 21.58 -6.49 -5.57
CA SER A 80 22.64 -5.91 -4.73
C SER A 80 23.40 -6.97 -3.93
N PHE A 81 22.76 -8.10 -3.60
CA PHE A 81 23.41 -9.27 -2.98
C PHE A 81 24.46 -9.90 -3.92
N TRP A 82 24.23 -9.81 -5.24
CA TRP A 82 25.16 -10.27 -6.28
C TRP A 82 26.18 -9.21 -6.71
N ARG A 83 26.12 -7.97 -6.21
CA ARG A 83 27.22 -7.03 -6.39
C ARG A 83 28.39 -7.50 -5.52
N LYS A 84 29.35 -8.16 -6.18
CA LYS A 84 30.67 -8.46 -5.63
C LYS A 84 31.21 -7.22 -4.91
N PRO A 85 31.61 -7.30 -3.63
CA PRO A 85 32.16 -6.16 -2.93
C PRO A 85 33.37 -5.66 -3.73
N ARG A 86 33.36 -4.38 -4.14
CA ARG A 86 34.56 -3.73 -4.66
C ARG A 86 35.58 -3.75 -3.52
N ARG A 87 36.48 -4.72 -3.53
CA ARG A 87 37.75 -4.62 -2.81
C ARG A 87 38.59 -3.58 -3.56
N GLY A 88 38.96 -2.52 -2.86
CA GLY A 88 39.85 -1.46 -3.33
C GLY A 88 39.15 -0.09 -3.24
N GLN A 89 39.69 0.91 -2.55
CA GLN A 89 41.10 1.19 -2.25
C GLN A 89 41.26 1.85 -0.87
N GLN A 90 42.33 1.40 -0.19
CA GLN A 90 43.15 2.08 0.84
C GLN A 90 42.47 2.64 2.08
#